data_AF-A0A6L4Z5L8-F1
#
_entry.id   AF-A0A6L4Z5L8-F1
#
_cell.length_a   1.000
_cell.length_b   1.000
_cell.length_c   1.000
_cell.angle_alpha   90.00
_cell.angle_beta   90.00
_cell.angle_gamma   90.00
#
_symmetry.space_group_name_H-M   'P 1'
#
loop_
_entity.id
_entity.type
_entity.pdbx_description
1 polymer ?
#
loop_
_entity_poly.entity_id
_entity_poly.type
_entity_poly.pdbx_seq_one_letter_code
_entity_poly.pdbx_strand_id
1 'polypeptide(L)'
;MDQSNTFNLDNEINQWFGEKRTNPSFTASDREELKCHLYEIIDALIEKGLDEEEAFVVAKMRLDIDSEMEKEYNEGNKPILQMRRSLLILAGVLVYFMLYYFILSTSKILIIALQLNDVSKTVTIEWVSRYLLTWHFLIAIFFVSLYFLESKTINFIEKLKLKPKGTIALLAIAALLAIIDTCLFPIVKNMLERNIPVLSILYQNYNYFEFSFP
;
A
#
# COMPACT_ATOMS: atom_id res chain seq x y z
N MET A 1 -31.15 -12.07 -41.42
CA MET A 1 -30.55 -13.18 -40.66
C MET A 1 -30.25 -12.62 -39.30
N ASP A 2 -31.20 -12.79 -38.37
CA ASP A 2 -31.03 -12.36 -36.99
C ASP A 2 -29.95 -13.22 -36.34
N GLN A 3 -28.92 -12.58 -35.80
CA GLN A 3 -27.94 -13.25 -34.96
C GLN A 3 -28.66 -13.58 -33.65
N SER A 4 -29.04 -14.84 -33.47
CA SER A 4 -29.56 -15.36 -32.21
C SER A 4 -28.47 -15.19 -31.15
N ASN A 5 -28.61 -14.14 -30.35
CA ASN A 5 -27.80 -13.90 -29.17
C ASN A 5 -28.30 -14.91 -28.12
N THR A 6 -27.80 -16.15 -28.17
CA THR A 6 -28.16 -17.18 -27.18
C THR A 6 -27.68 -16.71 -25.82
N PHE A 7 -28.64 -16.53 -24.90
CA PHE A 7 -28.36 -16.19 -23.51
C PHE A 7 -27.36 -17.19 -22.92
N ASN A 8 -26.33 -16.68 -22.24
CA ASN A 8 -25.32 -17.50 -21.59
C ASN A 8 -25.30 -17.15 -20.10
N LEU A 9 -25.95 -18.01 -19.31
CA LEU A 9 -26.14 -17.83 -17.88
C LEU A 9 -24.81 -17.62 -17.13
N ASP A 10 -23.79 -18.41 -17.44
CA ASP A 10 -22.48 -18.30 -16.78
C ASP A 10 -21.80 -16.96 -17.05
N ASN A 11 -21.89 -16.43 -18.27
CA ASN A 11 -21.35 -15.13 -18.61
C ASN A 11 -22.07 -14.00 -17.85
N GLU A 12 -23.40 -14.06 -17.78
CA GLU A 12 -24.21 -13.05 -17.09
C GLU A 12 -24.01 -13.08 -15.57
N ILE A 13 -23.90 -14.27 -14.97
CA ILE A 13 -23.54 -14.43 -13.56
C ILE A 13 -22.14 -13.84 -13.30
N ASN A 14 -21.16 -14.16 -14.15
CA ASN A 14 -19.80 -13.63 -13.99
C ASN A 14 -19.74 -12.10 -14.18
N GLN A 15 -20.56 -11.54 -15.08
CA GLN A 15 -20.68 -10.11 -15.28
C GLN A 15 -21.32 -9.42 -14.07
N TRP A 16 -22.43 -9.94 -13.56
CA TRP A 16 -23.09 -9.43 -12.34
C TRP A 16 -22.18 -9.48 -11.11
N PHE A 17 -21.43 -10.58 -10.93
CA PHE A 17 -20.40 -10.66 -9.89
C PHE A 17 -19.24 -9.69 -10.15
N GLY A 18 -18.90 -9.44 -11.41
CA GLY A 18 -17.92 -8.44 -11.83
C GLY A 18 -18.28 -7.04 -11.35
N GLU A 19 -19.56 -6.67 -11.42
CA GLU A 19 -20.09 -5.38 -10.95
C GLU A 19 -20.08 -5.29 -9.41
N LYS A 20 -20.50 -6.37 -8.71
CA LYS A 20 -20.52 -6.44 -7.24
C LYS A 20 -19.14 -6.61 -6.59
N ARG A 21 -18.09 -6.97 -7.34
CA ARG A 21 -16.68 -7.06 -6.86
C ARG A 21 -16.12 -5.75 -6.27
N THR A 22 -16.79 -4.64 -6.50
CA THR A 22 -16.40 -3.32 -6.01
C THR A 22 -16.76 -3.09 -4.55
N ASN A 23 -17.66 -3.88 -3.96
CA ASN A 23 -18.05 -3.71 -2.56
C ASN A 23 -16.99 -4.33 -1.63
N PRO A 24 -16.30 -3.52 -0.79
CA PRO A 24 -15.22 -3.99 0.08
C PRO A 24 -15.71 -4.93 1.20
N SER A 25 -17.01 -4.98 1.46
CA SER A 25 -17.63 -5.69 2.58
C SER A 25 -17.74 -7.20 2.39
N PHE A 26 -17.55 -7.70 1.17
CA PHE A 26 -17.56 -9.13 0.87
C PHE A 26 -16.14 -9.72 0.88
N THR A 27 -15.92 -10.79 1.64
CA THR A 27 -14.71 -11.60 1.55
C THR A 27 -14.71 -12.46 0.28
N ALA A 28 -13.63 -13.21 0.04
CA ALA A 28 -13.62 -14.18 -1.07
C ALA A 28 -14.55 -15.36 -0.83
N SER A 29 -14.74 -15.75 0.43
CA SER A 29 -15.65 -16.82 0.80
C SER A 29 -17.10 -16.38 0.58
N ASP A 30 -17.45 -15.20 1.08
CA ASP A 30 -18.81 -14.65 0.96
C ASP A 30 -19.24 -14.48 -0.49
N ARG A 31 -18.29 -14.14 -1.38
CA ARG A 31 -18.56 -14.07 -2.82
C ARG A 31 -18.87 -15.43 -3.42
N GLU A 32 -18.17 -16.47 -2.98
CA GLU A 32 -18.41 -17.83 -3.46
C GLU A 32 -19.75 -18.35 -2.93
N GLU A 33 -20.05 -18.09 -1.65
CA GLU A 33 -21.33 -18.42 -1.03
C GLU A 33 -22.49 -17.70 -1.73
N LEU A 34 -22.37 -16.39 -1.98
CA LEU A 34 -23.37 -15.63 -2.72
C LEU A 34 -23.56 -16.18 -4.15
N LYS A 35 -22.48 -16.68 -4.76
CA LYS A 35 -22.53 -17.27 -6.10
C LYS A 35 -23.28 -18.60 -6.07
N CYS A 36 -22.97 -19.46 -5.10
CA CYS A 36 -23.72 -20.69 -4.86
C CYS A 36 -25.20 -20.41 -4.63
N HIS A 37 -25.52 -19.43 -3.77
CA HIS A 37 -26.91 -19.09 -3.48
C HIS A 37 -27.67 -18.55 -4.71
N LEU A 38 -27.01 -17.77 -5.56
CA LEU A 38 -27.59 -17.33 -6.83
C LEU A 38 -27.93 -18.52 -7.74
N TYR A 39 -27.02 -19.49 -7.90
CA TYR A 39 -27.30 -20.70 -8.68
C TYR A 39 -28.47 -21.51 -8.10
N GLU A 40 -28.51 -21.69 -6.78
CA GLU A 40 -29.62 -22.40 -6.12
C GLU A 40 -30.99 -21.74 -6.41
N ILE A 41 -31.05 -20.41 -6.39
CA ILE A 41 -32.29 -19.68 -6.71
C ILE A 41 -32.66 -19.86 -8.18
N ILE A 42 -31.69 -19.81 -9.08
CA ILE A 42 -31.90 -19.98 -10.53
C ILE A 42 -32.40 -21.38 -10.83
N ASP A 43 -31.74 -22.42 -10.31
CA ASP A 43 -32.12 -23.82 -10.49
C ASP A 43 -33.55 -24.06 -10.00
N ALA A 44 -33.90 -23.52 -8.84
CA ALA A 44 -35.25 -23.61 -8.28
C ALA A 44 -36.32 -22.85 -9.10
N LEU A 45 -35.93 -21.84 -9.89
CA LEU A 45 -36.83 -21.10 -10.79
C LEU A 45 -36.98 -21.84 -12.13
N ILE A 46 -35.90 -22.42 -12.65
CA ILE A 46 -35.92 -23.28 -13.85
C ILE A 46 -36.79 -24.52 -13.59
N GLU A 47 -36.66 -25.16 -12.43
CA GLU A 47 -37.53 -26.27 -12.02
C GLU A 47 -39.02 -25.89 -11.99
N LYS A 48 -39.34 -24.61 -11.77
CA LYS A 48 -40.70 -24.07 -11.81
C LYS A 48 -41.16 -23.67 -13.21
N GLY A 49 -40.33 -23.89 -14.23
CA GLY A 49 -40.66 -23.68 -15.64
C GLY A 49 -40.29 -22.31 -16.19
N LEU A 50 -39.47 -21.52 -15.50
CA LEU A 50 -38.89 -20.31 -16.09
C LEU A 50 -37.75 -20.70 -17.04
N ASP A 51 -37.53 -19.90 -18.08
CA ASP A 51 -36.31 -20.00 -18.86
C ASP A 51 -35.10 -19.44 -18.10
N GLU A 52 -33.88 -19.73 -18.57
CA GLU A 52 -32.64 -19.32 -17.89
C GLU A 52 -32.49 -17.80 -17.75
N GLU A 53 -32.97 -17.03 -18.74
CA GLU A 53 -32.87 -15.57 -18.75
C GLU A 53 -33.83 -14.97 -17.71
N GLU A 54 -35.10 -15.40 -17.73
CA GLU A 54 -36.12 -15.01 -16.77
C GLU A 54 -35.74 -15.43 -15.35
N ALA A 55 -35.24 -16.65 -15.17
CA ALA A 55 -34.78 -17.16 -13.88
C ALA A 55 -33.63 -16.31 -13.32
N PHE A 56 -32.65 -15.95 -14.15
CA PHE A 56 -31.54 -15.09 -13.75
C PHE A 56 -32.01 -13.69 -13.35
N VAL A 57 -32.88 -13.04 -14.14
CA VAL A 57 -33.39 -11.70 -13.84
C VAL A 57 -34.16 -11.68 -12.51
N VAL A 58 -35.03 -12.67 -12.28
CA VAL A 58 -35.81 -12.79 -11.05
C VAL A 58 -34.90 -13.11 -9.86
N ALA A 59 -33.92 -13.99 -10.01
CA ALA A 59 -32.97 -14.33 -8.96
C ALA A 59 -32.13 -13.11 -8.54
N LYS A 60 -31.63 -12.34 -9.52
CA LYS A 60 -30.92 -11.07 -9.27
C LYS A 60 -31.79 -10.10 -8.49
N MET A 61 -33.05 -9.89 -8.89
CA MET A 61 -33.97 -9.02 -8.16
C MET A 61 -34.21 -9.47 -6.72
N ARG A 62 -34.38 -10.77 -6.48
CA ARG A 62 -34.57 -11.31 -5.12
C ARG A 62 -33.36 -11.09 -4.23
N LEU A 63 -32.16 -11.29 -4.76
CA LEU A 63 -30.90 -11.05 -4.06
C LEU A 63 -30.59 -9.57 -3.82
N ASP A 64 -30.95 -8.68 -4.75
CA ASP A 64 -30.68 -7.23 -4.63
C ASP A 64 -31.68 -6.51 -3.72
N ILE A 65 -32.92 -7.01 -3.60
CA ILE A 65 -33.94 -6.49 -2.68
C ILE A 65 -33.55 -6.77 -1.22
N ASP A 66 -32.72 -7.78 -0.99
CA ASP A 66 -32.23 -8.17 0.33
C ASP A 66 -31.08 -7.25 0.83
N SER A 67 -31.36 -5.95 0.91
CA SER A 67 -30.46 -4.92 1.46
C SER A 67 -30.04 -5.17 2.92
N GLU A 68 -30.63 -6.17 3.58
CA GLU A 68 -30.20 -6.71 4.87
C GLU A 68 -28.92 -7.54 4.76
N MET A 69 -28.71 -8.28 3.67
CA MET A 69 -27.48 -9.06 3.49
C MET A 69 -26.23 -8.19 3.49
N GLU A 70 -26.24 -7.04 2.81
CA GLU A 70 -25.08 -6.16 2.81
C GLU A 70 -24.77 -5.64 4.22
N LYS A 71 -25.80 -5.39 5.05
CA LYS A 71 -25.61 -5.04 6.45
C LYS A 71 -25.03 -6.22 7.21
N GLU A 72 -25.60 -7.42 7.09
CA GLU A 72 -25.14 -8.62 7.79
C GLU A 72 -23.68 -8.96 7.46
N TYR A 73 -23.30 -8.94 6.17
CA TYR A 73 -21.90 -9.12 5.75
C TYR A 73 -21.01 -7.98 6.24
N ASN A 74 -21.47 -6.73 6.23
CA ASN A 74 -20.72 -5.63 6.83
C ASN A 74 -20.47 -5.87 8.32
N GLU A 75 -21.48 -6.27 9.07
CA GLU A 75 -21.37 -6.49 10.52
C GLU A 75 -20.49 -7.70 10.85
N GLY A 76 -20.67 -8.81 10.15
CA GLY A 76 -19.85 -10.01 10.28
C GLY A 76 -18.39 -9.77 9.89
N ASN A 77 -18.14 -8.96 8.86
CA ASN A 77 -16.79 -8.68 8.35
C ASN A 77 -16.14 -7.41 8.92
N LYS A 78 -16.80 -6.67 9.82
CA LYS A 78 -16.23 -5.50 10.52
C LYS A 78 -14.78 -5.73 10.99
N PRO A 79 -14.43 -6.86 11.64
CA PRO A 79 -13.06 -7.13 12.08
C PRO A 79 -12.06 -7.22 10.92
N ILE A 80 -12.45 -7.86 9.81
CA ILE A 80 -11.60 -8.04 8.63
C ILE A 80 -11.39 -6.69 7.93
N LEU A 81 -12.45 -5.88 7.80
CA LEU A 81 -12.39 -4.52 7.26
C LEU A 81 -11.48 -3.61 8.10
N GLN A 82 -11.60 -3.69 9.43
CA GLN A 82 -10.75 -2.94 10.36
C GLN A 82 -9.30 -3.39 10.28
N MET A 83 -9.04 -4.70 10.17
CA MET A 83 -7.68 -5.23 9.98
C MET A 83 -7.07 -4.73 8.67
N ARG A 84 -7.83 -4.71 7.56
CA ARG A 84 -7.35 -4.20 6.27
C ARG A 84 -6.96 -2.72 6.34
N ARG A 85 -7.77 -1.89 7.01
CA ARG A 85 -7.46 -0.47 7.26
C ARG A 85 -6.22 -0.30 8.13
N SER A 86 -6.10 -1.10 9.19
CA SER A 86 -4.95 -1.08 10.10
C SER A 86 -3.65 -1.48 9.38
N LEU A 87 -3.70 -2.47 8.49
CA LEU A 87 -2.56 -2.89 7.68
C LEU A 87 -2.12 -1.82 6.68
N LEU A 88 -3.06 -1.05 6.11
CA LEU A 88 -2.73 0.08 5.23
C LEU A 88 -2.00 1.19 6.00
N ILE A 89 -2.50 1.56 7.18
CA ILE A 89 -1.84 2.55 8.05
C ILE A 89 -0.45 2.05 8.44
N LEU A 90 -0.34 0.79 8.91
CA LEU A 90 0.92 0.19 9.29
C LEU A 90 1.92 0.16 8.12
N ALA A 91 1.48 -0.21 6.91
CA ALA A 91 2.34 -0.19 5.75
C ALA A 91 2.80 1.22 5.38
N GLY A 92 1.96 2.24 5.52
CA GLY A 92 2.35 3.64 5.36
C GLY A 92 3.46 4.05 6.32
N VAL A 93 3.31 3.71 7.61
CA VAL A 93 4.33 3.95 8.64
C VAL A 93 5.63 3.19 8.34
N LEU A 94 5.53 1.94 7.88
CA LEU A 94 6.71 1.15 7.50
C LEU A 94 7.44 1.73 6.29
N VAL A 95 6.71 2.17 5.26
CA VAL A 95 7.30 2.85 4.09
C VAL A 95 7.98 4.15 4.49
N TYR A 96 7.38 4.90 5.42
CA TYR A 96 8.00 6.09 6.01
C TYR A 96 9.36 5.76 6.66
N PHE A 97 9.40 4.77 7.58
CA PHE A 97 10.65 4.35 8.20
C PHE A 97 11.67 3.81 7.19
N MET A 98 11.22 3.07 6.17
CA MET A 98 12.10 2.61 5.09
C MET A 98 12.76 3.79 4.37
N LEU A 99 12.00 4.81 3.98
CA LEU A 99 12.56 5.99 3.32
C LEU A 99 13.53 6.73 4.24
N TYR A 100 13.16 6.91 5.51
CA TYR A 100 14.01 7.54 6.51
C TYR A 100 15.38 6.85 6.64
N TYR A 101 15.39 5.53 6.94
CA TYR A 101 16.64 4.79 7.09
C TYR A 101 17.40 4.61 5.78
N PHE A 102 16.69 4.56 4.64
CA PHE A 102 17.32 4.54 3.33
C PHE A 102 18.14 5.82 3.09
N ILE A 103 17.56 7.00 3.35
CA ILE A 103 18.23 8.30 3.17
C ILE A 103 19.45 8.40 4.10
N LEU A 104 19.29 8.04 5.38
CA LEU A 104 20.40 8.07 6.32
C LEU A 104 21.52 7.10 5.95
N SER A 105 21.19 5.86 5.59
CA SER A 105 22.18 4.85 5.20
C SER A 105 22.95 5.27 3.96
N THR A 106 22.23 5.75 2.94
CA THR A 106 22.86 6.19 1.68
C THR A 106 23.68 7.47 1.85
N SER A 107 23.32 8.37 2.77
CA SER A 107 24.17 9.52 3.13
C SER A 107 25.51 9.08 3.75
N LYS A 108 25.50 8.02 4.57
CA LYS A 108 26.71 7.44 5.16
C LYS A 108 27.56 6.73 4.11
N ILE A 109 26.93 6.01 3.19
CA ILE A 109 27.61 5.43 2.01
C ILE A 109 28.25 6.52 1.16
N LEU A 110 27.58 7.66 0.96
CA LEU A 110 28.15 8.81 0.25
C LEU A 110 29.42 9.33 0.94
N ILE A 111 29.44 9.43 2.27
CA ILE A 111 30.65 9.81 3.02
C ILE A 111 31.78 8.81 2.75
N ILE A 112 31.49 7.52 2.89
CA ILE A 112 32.47 6.46 2.65
C ILE A 112 33.03 6.56 1.23
N ALA A 113 32.16 6.70 0.23
CA ALA A 113 32.54 6.82 -1.16
C ALA A 113 33.43 8.05 -1.43
N LEU A 114 33.06 9.22 -0.91
CA LEU A 114 33.84 10.44 -1.08
C LEU A 114 35.21 10.35 -0.39
N GLN A 115 35.28 9.76 0.80
CA GLN A 115 36.54 9.57 1.51
C GLN A 115 37.45 8.53 0.83
N LEU A 116 36.89 7.49 0.21
CA LEU A 116 37.65 6.54 -0.62
C LEU A 116 38.23 7.17 -1.89
N ASN A 117 37.70 8.31 -2.32
CA ASN A 117 38.21 9.10 -3.46
C ASN A 117 39.05 10.31 -3.00
N ASP A 118 39.59 10.27 -1.78
CA ASP A 118 40.45 11.31 -1.19
C ASP A 118 39.84 12.73 -1.17
N VAL A 119 38.51 12.83 -1.20
CA VAL A 119 37.82 14.12 -1.08
C VAL A 119 38.01 14.68 0.32
N SER A 120 38.36 15.96 0.41
CA SER A 120 38.54 16.62 1.70
C SER A 120 37.31 16.48 2.61
N LYS A 121 37.56 16.35 3.92
CA LYS A 121 36.50 16.12 4.92
C LYS A 121 35.47 17.26 4.94
N THR A 122 35.89 18.50 4.78
CA THR A 122 34.99 19.67 4.73
C THR A 122 34.05 19.61 3.53
N VAL A 123 34.59 19.38 2.33
CA VAL A 123 33.80 19.25 1.10
C VAL A 123 32.86 18.04 1.20
N THR A 124 33.29 16.94 1.82
CA THR A 124 32.43 15.77 2.05
C THR A 124 31.19 16.12 2.86
N ILE A 125 31.33 16.88 3.95
CA ILE A 125 30.19 17.31 4.76
C ILE A 125 29.26 18.25 4.00
N GLU A 126 29.79 19.14 3.16
CA GLU A 126 28.95 19.98 2.29
C GLU A 126 28.10 19.14 1.32
N TRP A 127 28.68 18.10 0.72
CA TRP A 127 27.92 17.18 -0.14
C TRP A 127 26.82 16.44 0.62
N VAL A 128 27.10 15.98 1.84
CA VAL A 128 26.09 15.35 2.69
C VAL A 128 24.97 16.33 3.05
N SER A 129 25.31 17.57 3.39
CA SER A 129 24.32 18.61 3.70
C SER A 129 23.41 18.89 2.50
N ARG A 130 23.98 19.06 1.30
CA ARG A 130 23.21 19.24 0.05
C ARG A 130 22.34 18.02 -0.27
N TYR A 131 22.86 16.82 -0.04
CA TYR A 131 22.13 15.57 -0.24
C TYR A 131 20.89 15.50 0.67
N LEU A 132 21.06 15.75 1.98
CA LEU A 132 19.95 15.75 2.94
C LEU A 132 18.94 16.86 2.64
N LEU A 133 19.41 18.06 2.28
CA LEU A 133 18.54 19.17 1.88
C LEU A 133 17.71 18.83 0.63
N THR A 134 18.32 18.15 -0.35
CA THR A 134 17.61 17.71 -1.56
C THR A 134 16.45 16.78 -1.20
N TRP A 135 16.66 15.84 -0.27
CA TRP A 135 15.58 14.95 0.20
C TRP A 135 14.46 15.70 0.92
N HIS A 136 14.77 16.72 1.72
CA HIS A 136 13.73 17.57 2.32
C HIS A 136 12.85 18.23 1.25
N PHE A 137 13.46 18.82 0.22
CA PHE A 137 12.71 19.43 -0.87
C PHE A 137 11.87 18.41 -1.64
N LEU A 138 12.43 17.24 -1.96
CA LEU A 138 11.69 16.18 -2.63
C LEU A 138 10.48 15.71 -1.83
N ILE A 139 10.63 15.62 -0.51
CA ILE A 139 9.55 15.18 0.38
C ILE A 139 8.49 16.27 0.54
N ALA A 140 8.88 17.53 0.65
CA ALA A 140 7.94 18.65 0.62
C ALA A 140 7.15 18.68 -0.70
N ILE A 141 7.81 18.51 -1.85
CA ILE A 141 7.15 18.39 -3.16
C ILE A 141 6.22 17.19 -3.19
N PHE A 142 6.63 16.04 -2.64
CA PHE A 142 5.80 14.85 -2.56
C PHE A 142 4.51 15.13 -1.77
N PHE A 143 4.58 15.75 -0.60
CA PHE A 143 3.38 16.13 0.16
C PHE A 143 2.48 17.12 -0.57
N VAL A 144 3.06 18.14 -1.21
CA VAL A 144 2.30 19.07 -2.06
C VAL A 144 1.63 18.32 -3.21
N SER A 145 2.30 17.33 -3.81
CA SER A 145 1.74 16.52 -4.89
C SER A 145 0.55 15.68 -4.44
N LEU A 146 0.55 15.19 -3.19
CA LEU A 146 -0.59 14.43 -2.63
C LEU A 146 -1.86 15.29 -2.58
N TYR A 147 -1.72 16.58 -2.25
CA TYR A 147 -2.83 17.53 -2.23
C TYR A 147 -3.41 17.76 -3.64
N PHE A 148 -2.55 17.97 -4.64
CA PHE A 148 -3.01 18.21 -6.02
C PHE A 148 -3.52 16.94 -6.73
N LEU A 149 -3.10 15.75 -6.29
CA LEU A 149 -3.43 14.47 -6.92
C LEU A 149 -4.39 13.63 -6.07
N GLU A 150 -5.15 14.26 -5.17
CA GLU A 150 -6.02 13.59 -4.19
C GLU A 150 -6.86 12.45 -4.79
N SER A 151 -7.59 12.71 -5.88
CA SER A 151 -8.46 11.70 -6.51
C SER A 151 -7.69 10.49 -7.05
N LYS A 152 -6.47 10.69 -7.56
CA LYS A 152 -5.60 9.58 -7.99
C LYS A 152 -5.03 8.81 -6.80
N THR A 153 -4.66 9.53 -5.73
CA THR A 153 -4.13 8.95 -4.49
C THR A 153 -5.18 8.07 -3.81
N ILE A 154 -6.42 8.54 -3.68
CA ILE A 154 -7.54 7.77 -3.09
C ILE A 154 -7.77 6.49 -3.91
N ASN A 155 -7.92 6.62 -5.23
CA ASN A 155 -8.12 5.49 -6.13
C ASN A 155 -6.98 4.46 -6.06
N PHE A 156 -5.74 4.91 -5.86
CA PHE A 156 -4.59 4.02 -5.68
C PHE A 156 -4.65 3.26 -4.34
N ILE A 157 -4.96 3.96 -3.25
CA ILE A 157 -5.10 3.36 -1.91
C ILE A 157 -6.23 2.32 -1.87
N GLU A 158 -7.36 2.60 -2.51
CA GLU A 158 -8.51 1.67 -2.56
C GLU A 158 -8.19 0.38 -3.30
N LYS A 159 -7.41 0.48 -4.40
CA LYS A 159 -6.94 -0.67 -5.19
C LYS A 159 -5.89 -1.51 -4.45
N LEU A 160 -5.23 -0.94 -3.45
CA LEU A 160 -4.19 -1.61 -2.69
C LEU A 160 -4.80 -2.67 -1.77
N LYS A 161 -4.51 -3.93 -2.09
CA LYS A 161 -4.88 -5.11 -1.29
C LYS A 161 -3.65 -5.62 -0.56
N LEU A 162 -3.28 -4.97 0.54
CA LEU A 162 -2.18 -5.42 1.36
C LEU A 162 -2.53 -6.73 2.08
N LYS A 163 -1.68 -7.73 1.87
CA LYS A 163 -1.74 -8.99 2.61
C LYS A 163 -0.80 -8.89 3.82
N PRO A 164 -1.09 -9.61 4.93
CA PRO A 164 -0.20 -9.65 6.10
C PRO A 164 1.25 -10.00 5.76
N LYS A 165 1.46 -10.97 4.86
CA LYS A 165 2.79 -11.37 4.37
C LYS A 165 3.58 -10.21 3.75
N GLY A 166 2.92 -9.33 2.99
CA GLY A 166 3.56 -8.15 2.40
C GLY A 166 3.95 -7.12 3.46
N THR A 167 3.12 -6.95 4.49
CA THR A 167 3.41 -6.02 5.59
C THR A 167 4.58 -6.51 6.45
N ILE A 168 4.68 -7.83 6.68
CA ILE A 168 5.84 -8.45 7.34
C ILE A 168 7.12 -8.25 6.52
N ALA A 169 7.04 -8.38 5.20
CA ALA A 169 8.18 -8.11 4.32
C ALA A 169 8.63 -6.64 4.41
N LEU A 170 7.70 -5.68 4.41
CA LEU A 170 8.01 -4.26 4.63
C LEU A 170 8.71 -4.03 5.97
N LEU A 171 8.22 -4.66 7.05
CA LEU A 171 8.84 -4.57 8.37
C LEU A 171 10.27 -5.13 8.37
N ALA A 172 10.50 -6.28 7.75
CA ALA A 172 11.83 -6.88 7.66
C ALA A 172 12.81 -5.98 6.89
N ILE A 173 12.36 -5.35 5.80
CA ILE A 173 13.18 -4.41 5.02
C ILE A 173 13.48 -3.15 5.83
N ALA A 174 12.48 -2.57 6.53
CA ALA A 174 12.68 -1.41 7.38
C ALA A 174 13.71 -1.69 8.50
N ALA A 175 13.58 -2.86 9.15
CA ALA A 175 14.53 -3.29 10.18
C ALA A 175 15.94 -3.50 9.62
N LEU A 176 16.06 -4.11 8.45
CA LEU A 176 17.35 -4.31 7.78
C LEU A 176 18.03 -2.98 7.44
N LEU A 177 17.28 -1.99 6.94
CA LEU A 177 17.80 -0.64 6.69
C LEU A 177 18.26 0.05 7.97
N ALA A 178 17.50 -0.07 9.07
CA ALA A 178 17.90 0.48 10.37
C ALA A 178 19.19 -0.16 10.91
N ILE A 179 19.36 -1.47 10.73
CA ILE A 179 20.59 -2.18 11.10
C ILE A 179 21.76 -1.69 10.25
N ILE A 180 21.57 -1.57 8.93
CA ILE A 180 22.59 -1.02 8.02
C ILE A 180 23.01 0.38 8.48
N ASP A 181 22.04 1.25 8.76
CA ASP A 181 22.31 2.61 9.22
C ASP A 181 23.18 2.65 10.48
N THR A 182 22.80 1.83 11.46
CA THR A 182 23.48 1.67 12.75
C THR A 182 24.90 1.15 12.56
N CYS A 183 25.10 0.18 11.67
CA CYS A 183 26.40 -0.43 11.37
C CYS A 183 27.33 0.50 10.58
N LEU A 184 26.78 1.36 9.70
CA LEU A 184 27.57 2.31 8.92
C LEU A 184 28.08 3.48 9.77
N PHE A 185 27.37 3.83 10.84
CA PHE A 185 27.73 4.96 11.70
C PHE A 185 29.14 4.89 12.31
N PRO A 186 29.58 3.79 12.96
CA PRO A 186 30.95 3.71 13.49
C PRO A 186 32.02 3.79 12.40
N ILE A 187 31.75 3.26 11.19
CA ILE A 187 32.68 3.33 10.05
C ILE A 187 32.88 4.79 9.65
N VAL A 188 31.78 5.52 9.43
CA VAL A 188 31.83 6.95 9.10
C VAL A 188 32.56 7.75 10.17
N LYS A 189 32.26 7.49 11.45
CA LYS A 189 32.92 8.15 12.57
C LYS A 189 34.44 7.95 12.51
N ASN A 190 34.90 6.71 12.34
CA ASN A 190 36.32 6.37 12.27
C ASN A 190 37.02 7.02 11.08
N MET A 191 36.37 7.08 9.90
CA MET A 191 36.96 7.73 8.71
C MET A 191 37.12 9.25 8.90
N LEU A 192 36.21 9.87 9.64
CA LEU A 192 36.26 11.30 9.93
C LEU A 192 37.19 11.66 11.09
N GLU A 193 37.75 10.68 11.83
CA GLU A 193 38.54 10.91 13.05
C GLU A 193 39.67 11.94 12.87
N ARG A 194 39.85 12.73 13.94
CA ARG A 194 40.74 13.89 14.14
C ARG A 194 40.22 15.28 13.78
N ASN A 195 38.97 15.44 13.34
CA ASN A 195 38.41 16.78 13.07
C ASN A 195 37.08 16.99 13.81
N ILE A 196 37.18 17.31 15.12
CA ILE A 196 36.02 17.55 16.01
C ILE A 196 35.00 18.55 15.39
N PRO A 197 35.44 19.68 14.78
CA PRO A 197 34.51 20.59 14.09
C PRO A 197 33.68 19.91 12.99
N VAL A 198 34.32 19.10 12.14
CA VAL A 198 33.66 18.41 11.02
C VAL A 198 32.61 17.42 11.52
N LEU A 199 32.96 16.65 12.56
CA LEU A 199 32.03 15.69 13.15
C LEU A 199 30.83 16.40 13.80
N SER A 200 31.06 17.52 14.48
CA SER A 200 30.00 18.35 15.06
C SER A 200 29.01 18.85 14.01
N ILE A 201 29.51 19.33 12.87
CA ILE A 201 28.66 19.80 11.75
C ILE A 201 27.87 18.64 11.16
N LEU A 202 28.47 17.46 11.03
CA LEU A 202 27.78 16.26 10.55
C LEU A 202 26.61 15.89 11.47
N TYR A 203 26.83 15.85 12.79
CA TYR A 203 25.77 15.59 13.76
C TYR A 203 24.66 16.63 13.68
N GLN A 204 25.02 17.90 13.54
CA GLN A 204 24.04 18.98 13.40
C GLN A 204 23.19 18.82 12.13
N ASN A 205 23.79 18.45 11.00
CA ASN A 205 23.07 18.15 9.76
C ASN A 205 22.09 16.98 9.93
N TYR A 206 22.51 15.90 10.60
CA TYR A 206 21.61 14.77 10.88
C TYR A 206 20.48 15.18 11.83
N ASN A 207 20.78 15.89 12.92
CA ASN A 207 19.75 16.37 13.83
C ASN A 207 18.72 17.27 13.12
N TYR A 208 19.15 18.16 12.23
CA TYR A 208 18.22 18.97 11.44
C TYR A 208 17.34 18.14 10.49
N PHE A 209 17.91 17.09 9.92
CA PHE A 209 17.14 16.12 9.14
C PHE A 209 16.12 15.39 10.03
N GLU A 210 16.54 14.87 11.17
CA GLU A 210 15.66 14.19 12.14
C GLU A 210 14.52 15.07 12.63
N PHE A 211 14.76 16.37 12.92
CA PHE A 211 13.70 17.29 13.32
C PHE A 211 12.60 17.46 12.27
N SER A 212 12.96 17.31 10.99
CA SER A 212 12.00 17.38 9.88
C SER A 212 11.33 16.04 9.60
N PHE A 213 11.85 14.95 10.18
CA PHE A 213 11.39 13.56 10.06
C PHE A 213 11.19 12.90 11.45
N PRO A 214 10.22 13.36 12.26
CA PRO A 214 9.92 12.74 13.56
C PRO A 214 9.28 11.35 13.44
#